data_AF-A0A3D5ASB3-F1
#
_entry.id   AF-A0A3D5ASB3-F1
#
_cell.length_a   1.000
_cell.length_b   1.000
_cell.length_c   1.000
_cell.angle_alpha   90.00
_cell.angle_beta   90.00
_cell.angle_gamma   90.00
#
_symmetry.space_group_name_H-M   'P 1'
#
loop_
_entity.id
_entity.type
_entity.pdbx_description
1 polymer ?
#
loop_
_entity_poly.entity_id
_entity_poly.type
_entity_poly.pdbx_seq_one_letter_code
_entity_poly.pdbx_strand_id
1 'polypeptide(L)'
;GAIHHPVFHVVTGRADAAIITHQGYDDLAPLPVILAEAGGQVTDLSGNPVLSGDGTVLATNGRLHKEFLEIIARAPEKIRGSKALHSAQ
;
A
#
# COMPACT_ATOMS: atom_id res chain seq x y z
N GLY A 1 -13.16 -19.61 3.41
CA GLY A 1 -13.87 -18.78 2.42
C GLY A 1 -13.00 -17.59 2.15
N ALA A 2 -12.56 -17.42 0.90
CA ALA A 2 -11.47 -16.52 0.53
C ALA A 2 -11.73 -15.09 0.97
N ILE A 3 -10.90 -14.58 1.89
CA ILE A 3 -10.81 -13.14 2.12
C ILE A 3 -10.19 -12.58 0.83
N HIS A 4 -10.99 -11.89 0.01
CA HIS A 4 -10.49 -11.22 -1.18
C HIS A 4 -9.57 -10.09 -0.73
N HIS A 5 -8.27 -10.38 -0.65
CA HIS A 5 -7.24 -9.40 -0.34
C HIS A 5 -7.38 -8.23 -1.33
N PRO A 6 -7.52 -6.96 -0.90
CA PRO A 6 -7.94 -5.87 -1.79
C PRO A 6 -6.96 -5.61 -2.94
N VAL A 7 -5.69 -5.97 -2.77
CA VAL A 7 -4.67 -5.94 -3.84
C VAL A 7 -5.03 -6.85 -5.02
N PHE A 8 -5.76 -7.94 -4.80
CA PHE A 8 -6.27 -8.81 -5.87
C PHE A 8 -7.08 -8.01 -6.90
N HIS A 9 -7.89 -7.06 -6.44
CA HIS A 9 -8.69 -6.23 -7.35
C HIS A 9 -7.83 -5.27 -8.16
N VAL A 10 -6.70 -4.81 -7.62
CA VAL A 10 -5.74 -3.98 -8.36
C VAL A 10 -5.05 -4.78 -9.45
N VAL A 11 -4.47 -5.94 -9.11
CA VAL A 11 -3.71 -6.75 -10.09
C VAL A 11 -4.57 -7.39 -11.18
N THR A 12 -5.88 -7.54 -10.93
CA THR A 12 -6.81 -8.04 -11.93
C THR A 12 -7.54 -6.92 -12.69
N GLY A 13 -7.16 -5.66 -12.48
CA GLY A 13 -7.74 -4.50 -13.18
C GLY A 13 -9.19 -4.18 -12.79
N ARG A 14 -9.67 -4.68 -11.65
CA ARG A 14 -11.02 -4.40 -11.11
C ARG A 14 -11.08 -3.14 -10.26
N ALA A 15 -9.94 -2.69 -9.74
CA ALA A 15 -9.79 -1.45 -8.99
C ALA A 15 -8.49 -0.76 -9.39
N ASP A 16 -8.45 0.57 -9.30
CA ASP A 16 -7.25 1.34 -9.64
C ASP A 16 -6.27 1.47 -8.46
N ALA A 17 -6.78 1.36 -7.23
CA ALA A 17 -5.97 1.45 -6.02
C ALA A 17 -6.58 0.68 -4.85
N ALA A 18 -5.73 0.28 -3.91
CA ALA A 18 -6.08 -0.25 -2.61
C ALA A 18 -5.16 0.38 -1.55
N ILE A 19 -5.74 0.76 -0.41
CA ILE A 19 -5.01 1.21 0.78
C ILE A 19 -5.21 0.18 1.88
N ILE A 20 -4.11 -0.23 2.52
CA ILE A 20 -4.10 -1.17 3.64
C ILE A 20 -3.22 -0.59 4.75
N THR A 21 -3.55 -0.85 6.00
CA THR A 21 -2.79 -0.38 7.16
C THR A 21 -2.48 -1.53 8.11
N HIS A 22 -1.50 -1.35 9.00
CA HIS A 22 -1.15 -2.31 10.06
C HIS A 22 -0.78 -3.71 9.53
N GLN A 23 0.02 -3.77 8.47
CA GLN A 23 0.48 -5.04 7.89
C GLN A 23 1.84 -5.45 8.46
N GLY A 24 2.01 -6.74 8.73
CA GLY A 24 3.29 -7.32 9.11
C GLY A 24 4.20 -7.57 7.91
N TYR A 25 5.49 -7.79 8.13
CA TYR A 25 6.47 -7.98 7.06
C TYR A 25 6.07 -9.10 6.08
N ASP A 26 5.58 -10.23 6.59
CA ASP A 26 5.22 -11.39 5.76
C ASP A 26 4.05 -11.10 4.79
N ASP A 27 3.11 -10.23 5.19
CA ASP A 27 2.01 -9.78 4.32
C ASP A 27 2.49 -8.77 3.27
N LEU A 28 3.53 -7.99 3.58
CA LEU A 28 4.12 -7.00 2.68
C LEU A 28 5.10 -7.60 1.68
N ALA A 29 5.89 -8.59 2.10
CA ALA A 29 6.93 -9.25 1.31
C ALA A 29 6.50 -9.65 -0.12
N PRO A 30 5.31 -10.22 -0.36
CA PRO A 30 4.89 -10.60 -1.71
C PRO A 30 4.43 -9.43 -2.58
N LEU A 31 4.05 -8.29 -1.98
CA LEU A 31 3.37 -7.21 -2.72
C LEU A 31 4.22 -6.55 -3.80
N PRO A 32 5.52 -6.21 -3.58
CA PRO A 32 6.34 -5.59 -4.63
C PRO A 32 6.44 -6.43 -5.89
N VAL A 33 6.63 -7.74 -5.76
CA VAL A 33 6.75 -8.65 -6.90
C VAL A 33 5.42 -8.79 -7.62
N ILE A 34 4.34 -9.11 -6.90
CA ILE A 34 3.01 -9.31 -7.50
C ILE A 34 2.52 -8.06 -8.25
N LEU A 35 2.75 -6.87 -7.68
CA LEU A 35 2.33 -5.61 -8.30
C LEU A 35 3.19 -5.25 -9.49
N ALA A 36 4.51 -5.39 -9.39
CA ALA A 36 5.40 -5.10 -10.51
C ALA A 36 5.09 -5.98 -11.73
N GLU A 37 4.87 -7.29 -11.52
CA GLU A 37 4.54 -8.23 -12.60
C GLU A 37 3.16 -7.94 -13.23
N ALA A 38 2.22 -7.39 -12.44
CA ALA A 38 0.92 -6.94 -12.94
C ALA A 38 0.95 -5.53 -13.57
N GLY A 39 2.12 -4.88 -13.63
CA GLY A 39 2.28 -3.49 -14.10
C GLY A 39 1.78 -2.42 -13.13
N GLY A 40 1.50 -2.81 -11.89
CA GLY A 40 1.14 -1.92 -10.79
C GLY A 40 2.35 -1.37 -10.02
N GLN A 41 2.07 -0.58 -8.98
CA GLN A 41 3.07 -0.01 -8.08
C GLN A 41 2.62 -0.09 -6.63
N VAL A 42 3.58 -0.26 -5.71
CA VAL A 42 3.32 -0.32 -4.27
C VAL A 42 4.35 0.49 -3.48
N THR A 43 3.88 1.29 -2.52
CA THR A 43 4.66 2.07 -1.55
C THR A 43 3.93 2.12 -0.20
N ASP A 44 4.53 2.71 0.83
CA ASP A 44 3.78 3.17 2.00
C ASP A 44 2.99 4.47 1.68
N LEU A 45 2.17 4.96 2.62
CA LEU A 45 1.36 6.18 2.41
C LEU A 45 2.19 7.47 2.32
N SER A 46 3.50 7.42 2.57
CA SER A 46 4.45 8.52 2.38
C SER A 46 5.25 8.41 1.08
N GLY A 47 5.05 7.33 0.30
CA GLY A 47 5.78 7.06 -0.93
C GLY A 47 7.12 6.35 -0.76
N ASN A 48 7.45 5.85 0.44
CA ASN A 48 8.68 5.07 0.66
C ASN A 48 8.49 3.60 0.20
N PRO A 49 9.58 2.85 0.00
CA PRO A 49 9.49 1.42 -0.26
C PRO A 49 8.73 0.70 0.85
N VAL A 50 7.72 -0.09 0.45
CA VAL A 50 6.75 -0.70 1.38
C VAL A 50 7.41 -1.62 2.42
N LEU A 51 8.50 -2.30 2.08
CA LEU A 51 9.20 -3.25 2.97
C LEU A 51 10.01 -2.57 4.08
N SER A 52 10.37 -1.29 3.89
CA SER A 52 11.06 -0.47 4.88
C SER A 52 10.17 0.66 5.42
N GLY A 53 8.87 0.61 5.09
CA GLY A 53 7.88 1.61 5.47
C GLY A 53 7.31 1.39 6.87
N ASP A 54 6.20 2.04 7.15
CA ASP A 54 5.53 2.04 8.47
C ASP A 54 4.44 0.96 8.62
N GLY A 55 4.38 -0.01 7.70
CA GLY A 55 3.34 -1.04 7.67
C GLY A 55 2.04 -0.59 7.00
N THR A 56 2.03 0.61 6.39
CA THR A 56 0.96 1.03 5.47
C THR A 56 1.29 0.65 4.03
N VAL A 57 0.25 0.54 3.21
CA VAL A 57 0.34 0.13 1.82
C VAL A 57 -0.56 1.02 0.98
N LEU A 58 0.02 1.60 -0.06
CA LEU A 58 -0.68 2.10 -1.24
C LEU A 58 -0.30 1.21 -2.42
N ALA A 59 -1.24 0.38 -2.88
CA ALA A 59 -1.10 -0.40 -4.10
C ALA A 59 -1.95 0.24 -5.21
N THR A 60 -1.40 0.45 -6.40
CA THR A 60 -2.12 1.07 -7.53
C THR A 60 -1.84 0.38 -8.85
N ASN A 61 -2.62 0.71 -9.88
CA ASN A 61 -2.40 0.32 -11.28
C ASN A 61 -1.10 0.90 -11.91
N GLY A 62 -0.21 1.48 -11.11
CA GLY A 62 1.04 2.12 -11.52
C GLY A 62 0.86 3.54 -12.07
N ARG A 63 -0.14 3.75 -12.93
CA ARG A 63 -0.37 5.03 -13.63
C ARG A 63 -0.81 6.15 -12.71
N LEU A 64 -1.62 5.83 -11.70
CA LEU A 64 -2.24 6.82 -10.79
C LEU A 64 -1.49 6.95 -9.46
N HIS A 65 -0.33 6.29 -9.30
CA HIS A 65 0.32 6.17 -8.01
C HIS A 65 0.69 7.53 -7.41
N LYS A 66 1.21 8.43 -8.25
CA LYS A 66 1.62 9.77 -7.84
C LYS A 66 0.41 10.61 -7.40
N GLU A 67 -0.68 10.56 -8.16
CA GLU A 67 -1.91 11.29 -7.88
C GLU A 67 -2.54 10.84 -6.55
N PHE A 68 -2.53 9.53 -6.26
CA PHE A 68 -2.95 9.03 -4.96
C PHE A 68 -2.08 9.56 -3.82
N LEU A 69 -0.75 9.56 -3.97
CA LEU A 69 0.17 10.14 -2.97
C LEU A 69 -0.11 11.64 -2.75
N GLU A 70 -0.39 12.40 -3.81
CA GLU A 70 -0.73 13.82 -3.70
C GLU A 70 -2.06 14.04 -2.94
N ILE A 71 -3.05 13.19 -3.15
CA ILE A 71 -4.32 13.21 -2.41
C ILE A 71 -4.08 12.88 -0.93
N ILE A 72 -3.31 11.82 -0.66
CA ILE A 72 -2.99 11.36 0.70
C ILE A 72 -2.20 12.41 1.47
N ALA A 73 -1.24 13.08 0.83
CA ALA A 73 -0.44 14.14 1.45
C ALA A 73 -1.30 15.32 1.94
N ARG A 74 -2.46 15.55 1.32
CA ARG A 74 -3.44 16.58 1.72
C ARG A 74 -4.39 16.10 2.82
N ALA A 75 -4.43 14.80 3.10
CA ALA A 75 -5.31 14.25 4.12
C ALA A 75 -4.86 14.65 5.55
N PRO A 76 -5.78 14.79 6.52
CA PRO A 76 -5.43 15.01 7.91
C PRO A 76 -4.44 13.96 8.44
N GLU A 77 -3.51 14.37 9.29
CA GLU A 77 -2.45 13.50 9.82
C GLU A 77 -2.99 12.22 10.49
N LYS A 78 -4.16 12.32 11.16
CA LYS A 78 -4.87 11.17 11.76
C LYS A 78 -5.18 10.02 10.78
N ILE A 79 -5.25 10.29 9.49
CA ILE A 79 -5.59 9.32 8.44
C ILE A 79 -4.32 8.65 7.86
N ARG A 80 -3.16 9.31 7.97
CA ARG A 80 -1.91 8.89 7.30
C ARG A 80 -1.15 7.74 8.01
N GLY A 81 -1.62 7.31 9.19
CA GLY A 81 -0.92 6.32 10.01
C GLY A 81 0.12 6.98 10.92
N SER A 82 0.10 6.63 12.20
CA SER A 82 1.06 7.15 13.18
C SER A 82 2.34 6.32 13.12
N LYS A 83 3.50 6.99 13.02
CA LYS A 83 4.86 6.39 13.09
C LYS A 83 5.16 5.60 14.39
N ALA A 84 4.22 5.47 15.32
CA ALA A 84 4.51 5.26 16.74
C ALA A 84 4.30 3.83 17.28
N LEU A 85 4.18 2.79 16.45
CA LEU A 85 3.85 1.45 16.96
C LEU A 85 4.93 0.36 16.80
N HIS A 86 6.02 0.59 16.07
CA HIS A 86 7.05 -0.44 15.83
C HIS A 86 8.34 -0.31 16.64
N SER A 87 8.40 0.54 17.68
CA SER A 87 9.53 0.57 18.64
C SER A 87 9.42 -0.43 19.80
N ALA A 88 8.55 -1.44 19.67
CA ALA A 88 8.42 -2.50 20.67
C ALA A 88 8.10 -3.85 20.00
N GLN A 89 9.10 -4.45 19.37
CA GLN A 89 9.18 -5.89 19.12
C GLN A 89 10.62 -6.30 18.78
#